data_AF-A0AAD4C3V5-F1
#
_entry.id   AF-A0AAD4C3V5-F1
#
_cell.length_a   1.000
_cell.length_b   1.000
_cell.length_c   1.000
_cell.angle_alpha   90.00
_cell.angle_beta   90.00
_cell.angle_gamma   90.00
#
_symmetry.space_group_name_H-M   'P 1'
#
loop_
_entity.id
_entity.type
_entity.pdbx_description
1 polymer ?
#
loop_
_entity_poly.entity_id
_entity_poly.type
_entity_poly.pdbx_seq_one_letter_code
_entity_poly.pdbx_strand_id
1 'polypeptide(L)'
;MLGKALEFKGLSENKSPADMWADKSDNLKLPPPPDAWTGRRIAVRNGNLQGAFQQLNLRLRHNHVAKEIALTVRHEKKGDKRARLRSERWRKRFADAACTDPKKVQLVSTIRRRGG
;
A
#
# COMPACT_ATOMS: atom_id res chain seq x y z
N MET A 1 -57.57 -41.91 9.84
CA MET A 1 -56.44 -41.62 10.75
C MET A 1 -55.18 -42.30 10.22
N LEU A 2 -54.45 -41.69 9.28
CA LEU A 2 -53.05 -42.03 9.02
C LEU A 2 -52.35 -40.76 8.53
N GLY A 3 -51.47 -40.22 9.38
CA GLY A 3 -50.85 -38.91 9.24
C GLY A 3 -49.81 -38.86 8.13
N LYS A 4 -49.83 -37.78 7.36
CA LYS A 4 -48.71 -37.36 6.52
C LYS A 4 -47.54 -37.00 7.42
N ALA A 5 -46.44 -37.74 7.32
CA ALA A 5 -45.16 -37.35 7.90
C ALA A 5 -44.74 -36.00 7.27
N LEU A 6 -44.64 -34.97 8.10
CA LEU A 6 -43.95 -33.73 7.76
C LEU A 6 -42.46 -34.07 7.67
N GLU A 7 -41.88 -34.04 6.47
CA GLU A 7 -40.43 -34.06 6.30
C GLU A 7 -39.84 -32.85 7.01
N PHE A 8 -39.09 -33.11 8.08
CA PHE A 8 -38.31 -32.11 8.81
C PHE A 8 -37.17 -31.62 7.92
N LYS A 9 -37.43 -30.57 7.12
CA LYS A 9 -36.38 -29.84 6.42
C LYS A 9 -35.58 -29.03 7.44
N GLY A 10 -34.31 -29.38 7.63
CA GLY A 10 -33.31 -28.48 8.16
C GLY A 10 -32.70 -28.87 9.50
N LEU A 11 -31.93 -29.97 9.51
CA LEU A 11 -30.78 -30.05 10.41
C LEU A 11 -29.55 -29.71 9.58
N SER A 12 -28.85 -28.65 10.02
CA SER A 12 -27.68 -28.04 9.41
C SER A 12 -26.73 -29.04 8.75
N GLU A 13 -26.55 -28.92 7.44
CA GLU A 13 -25.42 -29.53 6.74
C GLU A 13 -24.13 -29.05 7.39
N ASN A 14 -23.47 -29.93 8.14
CA ASN A 14 -22.05 -29.78 8.48
C ASN A 14 -21.26 -29.91 7.17
N LYS A 15 -21.26 -28.84 6.37
CA LYS A 15 -20.40 -28.72 5.20
C LYS A 15 -18.98 -29.00 5.64
N SER A 16 -18.28 -29.87 4.91
CA SER A 16 -16.87 -30.09 5.16
C SER A 16 -16.14 -28.74 5.12
N PRO A 17 -15.10 -28.53 5.93
CA PRO A 17 -14.25 -27.35 5.77
C PRO A 17 -13.84 -27.14 4.31
N ALA A 18 -13.59 -28.22 3.54
CA ALA A 18 -13.31 -28.11 2.11
C ALA A 18 -14.46 -27.45 1.32
N ASP A 19 -15.70 -27.87 1.55
CA ASP A 19 -16.88 -27.34 0.86
C ASP A 19 -17.16 -25.89 1.25
N MET A 20 -16.97 -25.54 2.53
CA MET A 20 -17.10 -24.14 2.99
C MET A 20 -16.05 -23.23 2.34
N TRP A 21 -14.84 -23.74 2.10
CA TRP A 21 -13.78 -22.99 1.43
C TRP A 21 -14.01 -22.91 -0.07
N ALA A 22 -14.51 -23.97 -0.71
CA ALA A 22 -14.90 -23.97 -2.11
C ALA A 22 -16.03 -22.95 -2.37
N ASP A 23 -17.11 -23.02 -1.59
CA ASP A 23 -18.22 -22.05 -1.66
C ASP A 23 -17.71 -20.61 -1.46
N LYS A 24 -16.80 -20.37 -0.51
CA LYS A 24 -16.23 -19.04 -0.31
C LYS A 24 -15.35 -18.59 -1.48
N SER A 25 -14.54 -19.49 -2.02
CA SER A 25 -13.66 -19.23 -3.17
C SER A 25 -14.46 -18.86 -4.41
N ASP A 26 -15.53 -19.59 -4.71
CA ASP A 26 -16.36 -19.34 -5.88
C ASP A 26 -17.17 -18.04 -5.77
N ASN A 27 -17.53 -17.66 -4.55
CA ASN A 27 -18.23 -16.40 -4.26
C ASN A 27 -17.29 -15.19 -4.06
N LEU A 28 -15.96 -15.40 -4.04
CA LEU A 28 -14.98 -14.33 -3.89
C LEU A 28 -14.84 -13.54 -5.19
N LYS A 29 -15.59 -12.44 -5.31
CA LYS A 29 -15.43 -11.42 -6.36
C LYS A 29 -14.19 -10.56 -6.11
N LEU A 30 -13.00 -11.17 -6.15
CA LEU A 30 -11.76 -10.44 -6.04
C LEU A 30 -11.40 -9.79 -7.39
N PRO A 31 -10.86 -8.55 -7.39
CA PRO A 31 -10.24 -8.02 -8.59
C PRO A 31 -9.09 -8.95 -9.03
N PRO A 32 -8.84 -9.07 -10.34
CA PRO A 32 -7.74 -9.88 -10.82
C PRO A 32 -6.43 -9.44 -10.16
N PRO A 33 -5.48 -10.36 -9.94
CA PRO A 33 -4.19 -10.01 -9.36
C PRO A 33 -3.56 -8.88 -10.17
N PRO A 34 -2.96 -7.89 -9.49
CA PRO A 34 -2.39 -6.74 -10.17
C PRO A 34 -1.25 -7.19 -11.10
N ASP A 35 -1.39 -6.87 -12.38
CA ASP A 35 -0.35 -7.03 -13.40
C ASP A 35 0.87 -6.14 -13.09
N ALA A 36 2.04 -6.48 -13.64
CA ALA A 36 3.31 -5.76 -13.48
C ALA A 36 3.23 -4.28 -13.89
N TRP A 37 2.23 -3.91 -14.69
CA TRP A 37 2.00 -2.55 -15.17
C TRP A 37 0.95 -1.77 -14.35
N THR A 38 0.29 -2.42 -13.38
CA THR A 38 -0.81 -1.81 -12.60
C THR A 38 -0.38 -0.53 -11.89
N GLY A 39 0.85 -0.49 -11.37
CA GLY A 39 1.43 0.69 -10.72
C GLY A 39 1.98 1.76 -11.67
N ARG A 40 2.01 1.51 -12.99
CA ARG A 40 2.65 2.36 -14.02
C ARG A 40 1.67 2.90 -15.06
N ARG A 41 0.37 2.64 -14.89
CA ARG A 41 -0.70 3.15 -15.75
C ARG A 41 -1.61 4.13 -15.01
N ILE A 42 -2.04 5.16 -15.73
CA ILE A 42 -3.07 6.11 -15.29
C ILE A 42 -3.99 6.36 -16.48
N ALA A 43 -5.29 6.24 -16.26
CA ALA A 43 -6.28 6.55 -17.28
C ALA A 43 -6.37 8.06 -17.48
N VAL A 44 -6.34 8.51 -18.73
CA VAL A 44 -6.59 9.90 -19.08
C VAL A 44 -8.09 10.16 -18.93
N ARG A 45 -8.45 11.13 -18.08
CA ARG A 45 -9.84 11.53 -17.87
C ARG A 45 -10.09 12.88 -18.51
N ASN A 46 -11.23 13.03 -19.18
CA ASN A 46 -11.70 14.31 -19.74
C ASN A 46 -10.68 14.97 -20.70
N GLY A 47 -9.92 14.16 -21.45
CA GLY A 47 -8.89 14.65 -22.38
C GLY A 47 -7.70 15.37 -21.73
N ASN A 48 -7.61 15.43 -20.39
CA ASN A 48 -6.54 16.13 -19.70
C ASN A 48 -5.26 15.27 -19.64
N LEU A 49 -4.47 15.33 -20.71
CA LEU A 49 -3.18 14.64 -20.83
C LEU A 49 -2.16 15.15 -19.81
N GLN A 50 -2.06 16.47 -19.64
CA GLN A 50 -1.07 17.08 -18.75
C GLN A 50 -1.25 16.60 -17.30
N GLY A 51 -2.49 16.62 -16.80
CA GLY A 51 -2.82 16.14 -15.47
C GLY A 51 -2.54 14.65 -15.30
N ALA A 52 -2.84 13.83 -16.32
CA ALA A 52 -2.53 12.41 -16.29
C ALA A 52 -1.01 12.15 -16.22
N PHE A 53 -0.19 12.90 -16.97
CA PHE A 53 1.28 12.80 -16.89
C PHE A 53 1.83 13.24 -15.53
N GLN A 54 1.31 14.32 -14.95
CA GLN A 54 1.72 14.75 -13.61
C GLN A 54 1.39 13.70 -12.55
N GLN A 55 0.18 13.14 -12.60
CA GLN A 55 -0.21 12.04 -11.70
C GLN A 55 0.68 10.81 -11.88
N LEU A 56 1.06 10.49 -13.13
CA LEU A 56 1.91 9.35 -13.42
C LEU A 56 3.30 9.56 -12.82
N ASN A 57 3.86 10.75 -13.00
CA ASN A 57 5.14 11.13 -12.41
C ASN A 57 5.12 11.08 -10.88
N LEU A 58 4.04 11.55 -10.23
CA LEU A 58 3.88 11.44 -8.78
C LEU A 58 3.84 9.98 -8.32
N ARG A 59 3.09 9.12 -9.03
CA ARG A 59 3.01 7.68 -8.73
C ARG A 59 4.37 6.98 -8.89
N LEU A 60 5.11 7.27 -9.96
CA LEU A 60 6.46 6.72 -10.18
C LEU A 60 7.46 7.18 -9.10
N ARG A 61 7.34 8.43 -8.63
CA ARG A 61 8.17 8.96 -7.53
C ARG A 61 7.86 8.28 -6.20
N HIS A 62 6.58 8.10 -5.88
CA HIS A 62 6.14 7.41 -4.66
C HIS A 62 6.63 5.96 -4.63
N ASN A 63 6.58 5.27 -5.77
CA ASN A 63 7.07 3.90 -5.90
C ASN A 63 8.60 3.82 -6.06
N HIS A 64 9.32 4.94 -5.98
CA HIS A 64 10.79 5.03 -6.09
C HIS A 64 11.42 4.39 -7.35
N VAL A 65 10.64 4.22 -8.43
CA VAL A 65 11.05 3.50 -9.64
C VAL A 65 12.33 4.07 -10.26
N ALA A 66 12.41 5.41 -10.38
CA ALA A 66 13.59 6.07 -10.95
C ALA A 66 14.85 5.88 -10.08
N LYS A 67 14.68 5.88 -8.75
CA LYS A 67 15.80 5.65 -7.81
C LYS A 67 16.30 4.22 -7.92
N GLU A 68 15.39 3.25 -8.01
CA GLU A 68 15.75 1.83 -8.18
C GLU A 68 16.48 1.61 -9.49
N ILE A 69 15.99 2.16 -10.60
CA ILE A 69 16.67 2.09 -11.90
C ILE A 69 18.11 2.59 -11.75
N ALA A 70 18.32 3.79 -11.21
CA ALA A 70 19.66 4.34 -11.01
C ALA A 70 20.58 3.46 -10.14
N LEU A 71 20.04 2.86 -9.07
CA LEU A 71 20.80 1.95 -8.20
C LEU A 71 21.11 0.60 -8.87
N THR A 72 20.25 0.14 -9.78
CA THR A 72 20.43 -1.14 -10.48
C THR A 72 21.35 -1.08 -11.70
N VAL A 73 21.64 0.12 -12.22
CA VAL A 73 22.58 0.31 -13.36
C VAL A 73 23.93 -0.37 -13.11
N ARG A 74 24.38 -0.43 -11.84
CA ARG A 74 25.61 -1.14 -11.45
C ARG A 74 25.35 -2.04 -10.26
N HIS A 75 26.09 -3.14 -10.17
CA HIS A 75 26.05 -4.01 -9.01
C HIS A 75 26.61 -3.29 -7.77
N GLU A 76 25.78 -3.10 -6.75
CA GLU A 76 26.19 -2.65 -5.43
C GLU A 76 26.54 -3.88 -4.56
N LYS A 77 27.77 -3.91 -4.01
CA LYS A 77 28.19 -4.98 -3.09
C LYS A 77 27.28 -5.01 -1.87
N LYS A 78 27.10 -6.21 -1.29
CA LYS A 78 26.22 -6.43 -0.13
C LYS A 78 26.59 -5.56 1.09
N GLY A 79 27.88 -5.37 1.35
CA GLY A 79 28.37 -4.54 2.46
C GLY A 79 28.00 -3.07 2.28
N ASP A 80 28.30 -2.53 1.10
CA ASP A 80 28.02 -1.14 0.73
C ASP A 80 26.50 -0.85 0.77
N LYS A 81 25.69 -1.79 0.27
CA LYS A 81 24.22 -1.71 0.36
C LYS A 81 23.72 -1.59 1.80
N ARG A 82 24.30 -2.36 2.73
CA ARG A 82 23.94 -2.31 4.16
C ARG A 82 24.35 -0.97 4.78
N ALA A 83 25.55 -0.48 4.47
CA ALA A 83 26.04 0.81 4.95
C ALA A 83 25.16 1.96 4.43
N ARG A 84 24.83 1.96 3.13
CA ARG A 84 23.92 2.92 2.52
C ARG A 84 22.55 2.91 3.18
N LEU A 85 21.92 1.74 3.32
CA LEU A 85 20.59 1.63 3.94
C LEU A 85 20.60 2.09 5.40
N ARG A 86 21.66 1.82 6.15
CA ARG A 86 21.82 2.32 7.53
C ARG A 86 21.89 3.85 7.55
N SER A 87 22.71 4.45 6.68
CA SER A 87 22.83 5.91 6.55
C SER A 87 21.52 6.56 6.08
N GLU A 88 20.83 5.98 5.09
CA GLU A 88 19.52 6.47 4.63
C GLU A 88 18.47 6.42 5.74
N ARG A 89 18.39 5.30 6.48
CA ARG A 89 17.47 5.17 7.62
C ARG A 89 17.81 6.17 8.72
N TRP A 90 19.08 6.39 9.03
CA TRP A 90 19.49 7.39 10.00
C TRP A 90 19.13 8.81 9.54
N ARG A 91 19.40 9.17 8.28
CA ARG A 91 19.00 10.47 7.72
C ARG A 91 17.49 10.66 7.72
N LYS A 92 16.72 9.61 7.43
CA LYS A 92 15.25 9.65 7.51
C LYS A 92 14.81 9.86 8.95
N ARG A 93 15.31 9.08 9.91
CA ARG A 93 15.01 9.26 11.34
C ARG A 93 15.47 10.61 11.88
N PHE A 94 16.60 11.12 11.39
CA PHE A 94 17.12 12.42 11.76
C PHE A 94 16.25 13.53 11.18
N ALA A 95 15.84 13.45 9.91
CA ALA A 95 14.85 14.36 9.36
C ALA A 95 13.51 14.21 10.11
N ASP A 96 13.10 12.99 10.45
CA ASP A 96 11.91 12.77 11.25
C ASP A 96 12.06 13.31 12.68
N ALA A 97 13.26 13.41 13.23
CA ALA A 97 13.47 13.98 14.56
C ALA A 97 13.79 15.48 14.55
N ALA A 98 14.44 15.98 13.50
CA ALA A 98 14.88 17.37 13.36
C ALA A 98 13.82 18.22 12.64
N CYS A 99 13.17 17.63 11.63
CA CYS A 99 12.03 18.20 10.90
C CYS A 99 10.70 17.78 11.55
N THR A 100 10.59 16.54 12.05
CA THR A 100 9.38 16.02 12.73
C THR A 100 9.48 15.94 14.26
N ASP A 101 10.32 16.78 14.89
CA ASP A 101 9.95 17.36 16.19
C ASP A 101 9.34 18.74 15.91
N PRO A 102 8.16 18.80 15.22
CA PRO A 102 7.49 20.05 14.99
C PRO A 102 7.08 20.60 16.34
N LYS A 103 6.98 19.80 17.41
CA LYS A 103 6.86 20.36 18.76
C LYS A 103 8.02 21.27 19.09
N LYS A 104 9.28 20.99 18.76
CA LYS A 104 10.39 21.94 19.04
C LYS A 104 10.38 23.16 18.14
N VAL A 105 10.24 23.00 16.82
CA VAL A 105 10.22 24.15 15.90
C VAL A 105 8.93 24.96 16.03
N GLN A 106 7.78 24.32 16.19
CA GLN A 106 6.51 24.95 16.54
C GLN A 106 6.51 25.48 17.97
N LEU A 107 7.22 24.86 18.92
CA LEU A 107 7.42 25.45 20.26
C LEU A 107 8.22 26.74 20.14
N VAL A 108 9.32 26.74 19.41
CA VAL A 108 10.10 27.96 19.16
C VAL A 108 9.25 29.00 18.42
N SER A 109 8.46 28.60 17.42
CA SER A 109 7.59 29.55 16.69
C SER A 109 6.42 30.04 17.55
N THR A 110 5.86 29.21 18.43
CA THR A 110 4.81 29.59 19.40
C THR A 110 5.35 30.50 20.50
N ILE A 111 6.57 30.25 21.00
CA ILE A 111 7.28 31.13 21.95
C ILE A 111 7.53 32.49 21.29
N ARG A 112 8.09 32.53 20.08
CA ARG A 112 8.29 33.77 19.31
C ARG A 112 6.98 34.52 19.08
N ARG A 113 5.88 33.82 18.75
CA ARG A 113 4.56 34.41 18.54
C ARG A 113 3.94 34.96 19.84
N ARG A 114 4.32 34.45 21.02
CA ARG A 114 3.85 34.91 22.33
C ARG A 114 4.62 36.12 22.86
N GLY A 115 5.66 36.59 22.15
CA GLY A 115 6.40 37.80 22.51
C GLY A 115 7.44 37.57 23.60
N GLY A 116 8.32 36.57 23.40
CA GLY A 116 9.65 36.62 24.00
C GLY A 116 10.52 37.69 23.38
#